data_AF-A0A832I917-F1
#
_entry.id   AF-A0A832I917-F1
#
_cell.length_a   1.000
_cell.length_b   1.000
_cell.length_c   1.000
_cell.angle_alpha   90.00
_cell.angle_beta   90.00
_cell.angle_gamma   90.00
#
_symmetry.space_group_name_H-M   'P 1'
#
loop_
_entity.id
_entity.type
_entity.pdbx_description
1 polymer ?
#
loop_
_entity_poly.entity_id
_entity_poly.type
_entity_poly.pdbx_seq_one_letter_code
_entity_poly.pdbx_strand_id
1 'polypeptide(L)'
;MFNFLVASFAFFVTDVKLFRSSLLMIFDFFAGSLIPIDLMPGLLGKIGFLLPFKFWIYFPIKIYQNQMNFSQFCQGIILYSAWIVILSCLLTVLWKKGIKNYEAIGQ
;
A
#
# COMPACT_ATOMS: atom_id res chain seq x y z
N MET A 1 8.13 17.55 -30.12
CA MET A 1 6.93 16.76 -30.45
C MET A 1 6.45 15.93 -29.26
N PHE A 2 7.29 15.10 -28.64
CA PHE A 2 6.97 14.37 -27.39
C PHE A 2 6.57 15.29 -26.21
N ASN A 3 7.29 16.39 -26.01
CA ASN A 3 6.98 17.33 -24.92
C ASN A 3 5.63 18.05 -25.06
N PHE A 4 5.12 18.20 -26.29
CA PHE A 4 3.81 18.84 -26.51
C PHE A 4 2.65 17.89 -26.17
N LEU A 5 2.85 16.57 -26.38
CA LEU A 5 1.90 15.53 -25.99
C LEU A 5 1.80 15.40 -24.45
N VAL A 6 2.94 15.49 -23.75
CA VAL A 6 2.97 15.48 -22.27
C VAL A 6 2.34 16.75 -21.69
N ALA A 7 2.53 17.90 -22.34
CA ALA A 7 1.95 19.17 -21.93
C ALA A 7 0.41 19.20 -22.01
N SER A 8 -0.19 18.58 -23.05
CA SER A 8 -1.65 18.44 -23.14
C SER A 8 -2.24 17.46 -22.10
N PHE A 9 -1.45 16.51 -21.62
CA PHE A 9 -1.85 15.57 -20.54
C PHE A 9 -1.84 16.23 -19.15
N ALA A 10 -0.98 17.22 -18.94
CA ALA A 10 -0.84 17.94 -17.68
C ALA A 10 -2.07 18.78 -17.31
N PHE A 11 -2.92 19.13 -18.29
CA PHE A 11 -4.14 19.93 -18.08
C PHE A 11 -5.31 19.14 -17.46
N PHE A 12 -5.25 17.80 -17.46
CA PHE A 12 -6.33 16.92 -17.00
C PHE A 12 -6.01 16.17 -15.69
N VAL A 13 -4.91 16.52 -15.01
CA VAL A 13 -4.50 15.93 -13.73
C VAL A 13 -5.48 16.34 -12.63
N THR A 14 -6.59 15.62 -12.55
CA THR A 14 -7.61 15.76 -11.50
C THR A 14 -6.98 15.28 -10.19
N ASP A 15 -6.67 16.23 -9.30
CA ASP A 15 -5.74 16.20 -8.15
C ASP A 15 -5.82 15.04 -7.13
N VAL A 16 -6.67 14.04 -7.32
CA VAL A 16 -6.73 12.86 -6.44
C VAL A 16 -6.43 11.56 -7.20
N LYS A 17 -6.75 11.49 -8.49
CA LYS A 17 -6.60 10.26 -9.28
C LYS A 17 -5.15 9.91 -9.53
N LEU A 18 -4.33 10.86 -9.96
CA LEU A 18 -2.92 10.60 -10.27
C LEU A 18 -2.11 10.33 -9.01
N PHE A 19 -2.35 11.07 -7.93
CA PHE A 19 -1.74 10.79 -6.64
C PHE A 19 -2.09 9.39 -6.14
N ARG A 20 -3.37 8.99 -6.23
CA ARG A 20 -3.81 7.63 -5.90
C ARG A 20 -3.13 6.57 -6.79
N SER A 21 -3.04 6.80 -8.10
CA SER A 21 -2.40 5.86 -9.02
C SER A 21 -0.90 5.69 -8.73
N SER A 22 -0.18 6.78 -8.44
CA SER A 22 1.23 6.71 -8.06
C SER A 22 1.42 5.94 -6.75
N LEU A 23 0.54 6.16 -5.76
CA LEU A 23 0.54 5.37 -4.53
C LEU A 23 0.30 3.89 -4.82
N LEU A 24 -0.73 3.53 -5.58
CA LEU A 24 -1.01 2.13 -5.92
C LEU A 24 0.19 1.44 -6.59
N MET A 25 0.90 2.12 -7.48
CA MET A 25 2.08 1.58 -8.13
C MET A 25 3.23 1.28 -7.14
N ILE A 26 3.42 2.16 -6.15
CA ILE A 26 4.38 1.94 -5.05
C ILE A 26 3.92 0.76 -4.18
N PHE A 27 2.63 0.68 -3.87
CA PHE A 27 2.05 -0.42 -3.10
C PHE A 27 2.27 -1.77 -3.81
N ASP A 28 1.99 -1.87 -5.11
CA ASP A 28 2.15 -3.10 -5.89
C ASP A 28 3.62 -3.55 -5.96
N PHE A 29 4.54 -2.59 -6.04
CA PHE A 29 5.97 -2.88 -5.97
C PHE A 29 6.34 -3.52 -4.62
N PHE A 30 5.93 -2.93 -3.49
CA PHE A 30 6.22 -3.46 -2.16
C PHE A 30 5.38 -4.68 -1.75
N ALA A 31 4.25 -4.93 -2.43
CA ALA A 31 3.46 -6.14 -2.27
C ALA A 31 4.16 -7.38 -2.88
N GLY A 32 5.21 -7.16 -3.67
CA GLY A 32 5.97 -8.20 -4.36
C GLY A 32 5.39 -8.58 -5.72
N SER A 33 4.59 -7.70 -6.34
CA SER A 33 3.96 -7.97 -7.66
C SER A 33 4.97 -7.98 -8.81
N LEU A 34 6.03 -7.17 -8.72
CA LEU A 34 7.06 -7.07 -9.77
C LEU A 34 8.26 -7.96 -9.46
N ILE A 35 8.74 -7.93 -8.22
CA ILE A 35 9.85 -8.74 -7.74
C ILE A 35 9.40 -9.36 -6.40
N PRO A 36 9.45 -10.70 -6.24
CA PRO A 36 9.14 -11.34 -4.98
C PRO A 36 9.92 -10.72 -3.82
N ILE A 37 9.27 -10.49 -2.69
CA ILE A 37 9.87 -9.83 -1.51
C ILE A 37 11.11 -10.61 -1.01
N ASP A 38 11.14 -11.93 -1.19
CA ASP A 38 12.28 -12.79 -0.86
C ASP A 38 13.56 -12.45 -1.65
N LEU A 39 13.41 -11.90 -2.86
CA LEU A 39 14.51 -11.56 -3.76
C LEU A 39 14.96 -10.10 -3.61
N MET A 40 14.28 -9.31 -2.77
CA MET A 40 14.63 -7.90 -2.55
C MET A 40 15.84 -7.78 -1.61
N PRO A 41 16.93 -7.09 -2.01
CA PRO A 41 18.14 -7.00 -1.21
C PRO A 41 18.02 -5.99 -0.05
N GLY A 42 18.71 -6.31 1.06
CA GLY A 42 19.01 -5.37 2.13
C GLY A 42 17.79 -4.79 2.86
N LEU A 43 17.71 -3.46 2.92
CA LEU A 43 16.67 -2.73 3.66
C LEU A 43 15.29 -2.84 2.99
N LEU A 44 15.24 -2.94 1.66
CA LEU A 44 13.99 -2.99 0.90
C LEU A 44 13.18 -4.25 1.23
N GLY A 45 13.84 -5.40 1.31
CA GLY A 45 13.21 -6.65 1.74
C GLY A 45 12.67 -6.55 3.17
N LYS A 46 13.47 -6.04 4.12
CA LYS A 46 13.04 -5.86 5.53
C LYS A 46 11.80 -4.98 5.65
N ILE A 47 11.77 -3.87 4.91
CA ILE A 47 10.61 -2.97 4.85
C ILE A 47 9.41 -3.72 4.26
N GLY A 48 9.58 -4.40 3.12
CA GLY A 48 8.52 -5.21 2.50
C GLY A 48 7.93 -6.28 3.45
N PHE A 49 8.75 -6.89 4.31
CA PHE A 49 8.29 -7.86 5.30
C PHE A 49 7.56 -7.26 6.51
N LEU A 50 7.84 -6.01 6.87
CA LEU A 50 7.20 -5.31 7.98
C LEU A 50 5.88 -4.67 7.55
N LEU A 51 5.79 -4.23 6.29
CA LEU A 51 4.61 -3.56 5.76
C LEU A 51 3.44 -4.53 5.57
N PRO A 52 2.18 -4.04 5.69
CA PRO A 52 1.00 -4.88 5.52
C PRO A 52 0.81 -5.34 4.08
N PHE A 53 1.53 -4.76 3.11
CA PHE A 53 1.36 -5.03 1.68
C PHE A 53 1.76 -6.45 1.29
N LYS A 54 2.64 -7.10 2.04
CA LYS A 54 3.00 -8.51 1.79
C LYS A 54 1.80 -9.46 1.86
N PHE A 55 0.75 -9.10 2.58
CA PHE A 55 -0.45 -9.94 2.72
C PHE A 55 -1.30 -9.95 1.43
N TRP A 56 -1.10 -8.98 0.54
CA TRP A 56 -1.90 -8.84 -0.68
C TRP A 56 -1.54 -9.87 -1.76
N ILE A 57 -0.25 -10.15 -1.94
CA ILE A 57 0.24 -11.00 -3.04
C ILE A 57 1.17 -12.09 -2.51
N TYR A 58 2.20 -11.69 -1.77
CA TYR A 58 3.26 -12.60 -1.34
C TYR A 58 2.78 -13.71 -0.37
N PHE A 59 1.98 -13.37 0.64
CA PHE A 59 1.48 -14.33 1.64
C PHE A 59 0.62 -15.46 1.06
N PRO A 60 -0.44 -15.19 0.25
CA PRO A 60 -1.23 -16.27 -0.35
C PRO A 60 -0.41 -17.12 -1.31
N ILE A 61 0.51 -16.53 -2.08
CA ILE A 61 1.40 -17.28 -2.97
C ILE A 61 2.23 -18.30 -2.19
N LYS A 62 2.77 -17.91 -1.02
CA LYS A 62 3.52 -18.85 -0.16
C LYS A 62 2.68 -19.94 0.47
N ILE A 63 1.41 -19.65 0.78
CA ILE A 63 0.44 -20.67 1.22
C ILE A 63 0.18 -21.67 0.09
N TYR A 64 -0.06 -21.20 -1.13
CA TYR A 64 -0.27 -22.08 -2.29
C TYR A 64 0.95 -22.94 -2.62
N GLN A 65 2.16 -22.41 -2.43
CA GLN A 65 3.40 -23.17 -2.60
C GLN A 65 3.67 -24.17 -1.46
N ASN A 66 2.83 -24.19 -0.41
CA ASN A 66 2.98 -25.01 0.78
C ASN A 66 4.35 -24.84 1.48
N GLN A 67 4.95 -23.65 1.34
CA GLN A 67 6.27 -23.31 1.86
C GLN A 67 6.20 -22.58 3.22
N MET A 68 5.05 -22.60 3.89
CA MET A 68 4.86 -21.95 5.19
C MET A 68 4.69 -22.96 6.32
N ASN A 69 5.51 -22.79 7.35
CA ASN A 69 5.32 -23.50 8.62
C ASN A 69 4.14 -22.91 9.41
N PHE A 70 3.48 -23.73 10.22
CA PHE A 70 2.35 -23.30 11.06
C PHE A 70 2.69 -22.08 11.93
N SER A 71 3.91 -22.03 12.48
CA SER A 71 4.39 -20.87 13.24
C SER A 71 4.45 -19.57 12.41
N GLN A 72 4.86 -19.65 11.13
CA GLN A 72 4.94 -18.48 10.25
C GLN A 72 3.55 -17.98 9.86
N PHE A 73 2.61 -18.91 9.70
CA PHE A 73 1.21 -18.60 9.46
C PHE A 73 0.59 -17.83 10.64
N CYS A 74 0.77 -18.33 11.88
CA CYS A 74 0.29 -17.64 13.07
C CYS A 74 0.91 -16.25 13.24
N GLN A 75 2.23 -16.10 13.02
CA GLN A 75 2.89 -14.79 13.04
C GLN A 75 2.31 -13.84 11.98
N GLY A 76 2.00 -14.36 10.79
CA GLY A 76 1.32 -13.61 9.74
C GLY A 76 -0.04 -13.08 10.19
N ILE A 77 -0.87 -13.93 10.79
CA ILE A 77 -2.20 -13.52 11.30
C ILE A 77 -2.08 -12.43 12.37
N ILE A 78 -1.17 -12.59 13.33
CA ILE A 78 -0.97 -11.60 14.40
C ILE A 78 -0.58 -10.25 13.79
N LEU A 79 0.40 -10.25 12.89
CA LEU A 79 0.84 -9.02 12.23
C LEU A 79 -0.28 -8.38 11.38
N TYR A 80 -1.05 -9.19 10.67
CA TYR A 80 -2.21 -8.71 9.89
C TYR A 80 -3.26 -8.06 10.79
N SER A 81 -3.60 -8.69 11.92
CA SER A 81 -4.55 -8.14 12.89
C SER A 81 -4.06 -6.84 13.51
N ALA A 82 -2.77 -6.73 13.84
CA ALA A 82 -2.17 -5.52 14.35
C ALA A 82 -2.28 -4.36 13.34
N TRP A 83 -2.02 -4.64 12.05
CA TRP A 83 -2.16 -3.65 10.99
C TRP A 83 -3.60 -3.20 10.77
N ILE A 84 -4.59 -4.09 10.88
CA ILE A 84 -6.01 -3.69 10.84
C ILE A 84 -6.29 -2.67 11.94
N VAL A 85 -5.88 -2.94 13.18
CA VAL A 85 -6.09 -2.03 14.31
C VAL A 85 -5.41 -0.68 14.07
N ILE A 86 -4.16 -0.68 13.62
CA ILE A 86 -3.40 0.54 13.33
C ILE A 86 -4.08 1.36 12.22
N LEU A 87 -4.47 0.73 11.12
CA LEU A 87 -5.11 1.40 9.99
C LEU A 87 -6.50 1.93 10.36
N SER A 88 -7.29 1.17 11.12
CA SER A 88 -8.58 1.62 11.63
C SER A 88 -8.43 2.83 12.56
N CYS A 89 -7.41 2.84 13.42
CA CYS A 89 -7.10 3.97 14.28
C CYS A 89 -6.70 5.21 13.46
N LEU A 90 -5.78 5.05 12.50
CA LEU A 90 -5.37 6.12 11.58
C LEU A 90 -6.56 6.67 10.80
N LEU A 91 -7.43 5.81 10.28
CA LEU A 91 -8.63 6.21 9.57
C LEU A 91 -9.57 7.02 10.47
N THR A 92 -9.76 6.59 11.72
CA THR A 92 -10.61 7.31 12.69
C THR A 92 -10.04 8.70 13.02
N VAL A 93 -8.72 8.81 13.17
CA VAL A 93 -8.03 10.09 13.42
C VAL A 93 -8.12 11.00 12.19
N LEU A 94 -7.85 10.48 11.00
CA LEU A 94 -7.97 11.18 9.73
C LEU A 94 -9.41 11.65 9.48
N TRP A 95 -10.39 10.80 9.78
CA TRP A 95 -11.81 11.13 9.66
C TRP A 95 -12.22 12.28 10.58
N LYS A 96 -11.83 12.21 11.86
CA LYS A 96 -12.07 13.30 12.83
C LYS A 96 -11.39 14.62 12.42
N LYS A 97 -10.19 14.55 11.85
CA LYS A 97 -9.44 15.73 11.40
C LYS A 97 -9.96 16.29 10.06
N GLY A 98 -10.40 15.41 9.17
CA GLY A 98 -10.95 15.73 7.85
C GLY A 98 -12.32 16.39 7.96
N ILE A 99 -13.23 15.86 8.78
CA ILE A 99 -14.54 16.47 9.03
C ILE A 99 -14.40 17.91 9.54
N LYS A 100 -13.44 18.15 10.45
CA LYS A 100 -13.16 19.50 10.97
C LYS A 100 -12.70 20.51 9.91
N ASN A 101 -12.07 20.04 8.82
CA ASN A 101 -11.64 20.89 7.71
C ASN A 101 -12.68 21.00 6.58
N TYR A 102 -13.59 20.03 6.44
CA TYR A 102 -14.64 20.06 5.41
C TYR A 102 -15.76 21.05 5.75
N GLU A 103 -15.99 21.39 7.02
CA GLU A 103 -16.95 22.44 7.41
C GLU A 103 -16.51 23.86 6.97
N ALA A 104 -15.22 24.09 6.73
CA ALA A 104 -14.70 25.42 6.35
C ALA A 104 -14.71 25.71 4.83
N ILE A 105 -15.08 24.73 3.99
CA ILE A 105 -15.18 24.89 2.52
C ILE A 105 -16.67 24.89 2.08
N GLY A 106 -17.60 24.78 3.04
CA GLY A 106 -19.04 24.84 2.83
C GLY A 106 -19.68 26.11 3.41
N GLN A 107 -19.22 27.30 3.00
CA GLN A 107 -19.98 28.55 3.10
C GLN A 107 -19.76 29.40 1.85
#